data_AF-A0A5J4ZBX3-F1
#
_entry.id   AF-A0A5J4ZBX3-F1
#
_cell.length_a   1.000
_cell.length_b   1.000
_cell.length_c   1.000
_cell.angle_alpha   90.00
_cell.angle_beta   90.00
_cell.angle_gamma   90.00
#
_symmetry.space_group_name_H-M   'P 1'
#
loop_
_entity.id
_entity.type
_entity.pdbx_description
1 polymer ?
#
loop_
_entity_poly.entity_id
_entity_poly.type
_entity_poly.pdbx_seq_one_letter_code
_entity_poly.pdbx_strand_id
1 'polypeptide(L)'
;MERSQCLGPSWRRNVRPPAIQSYASGVFRLRANQLKQMKAKEYQAVKDCLAQINDGVGQLSQSIKELRRMGQDRVENFMWHESNVQTWVSTALTDATTCIDGFSGKAMGGKLRAIIKAKVLNVAQVTSNALALFNRFAARHRANGCNQ
;
A
#
# COMPACT_ATOMS: atom_id res chain seq x y z
N MET A 1 -18.57 -20.10 80.57
CA MET A 1 -19.68 -19.55 79.76
C MET A 1 -19.70 -18.05 80.03
N GLU A 2 -19.67 -17.11 79.09
CA GLU A 2 -19.59 -17.14 77.64
C GLU A 2 -19.16 -15.72 77.19
N ARG A 3 -18.50 -15.66 76.02
CA ARG A 3 -18.31 -14.56 75.05
C ARG A 3 -18.89 -13.18 75.44
N SER A 4 -18.24 -12.05 75.15
CA SER A 4 -18.17 -11.52 73.79
C SER A 4 -17.32 -10.22 73.74
N GLN A 5 -16.11 -10.29 73.19
CA GLN A 5 -15.46 -9.13 72.58
C GLN A 5 -15.52 -9.32 71.07
N CYS A 6 -16.57 -8.79 70.43
CA CYS A 6 -16.65 -8.73 68.98
C CYS A 6 -15.81 -7.54 68.49
N LEU A 7 -14.58 -7.82 68.10
CA LEU A 7 -13.76 -6.97 67.26
C LEU A 7 -14.54 -6.66 65.96
N GLY A 8 -14.95 -5.40 65.79
CA GLY A 8 -15.63 -4.95 64.59
C GLY A 8 -14.73 -5.11 63.33
N PRO A 9 -15.31 -5.31 62.14
CA PRO A 9 -14.55 -5.53 60.92
C PRO A 9 -13.96 -4.21 60.39
N SER A 10 -12.87 -3.74 61.01
CA SER A 10 -12.06 -2.61 60.50
C SER A 10 -11.15 -2.99 59.33
N TRP A 11 -11.14 -4.27 58.93
CA TRP A 11 -10.32 -4.81 57.84
C TRP A 11 -10.80 -4.48 56.42
N ARG A 12 -11.88 -3.68 56.26
CA ARG A 12 -12.36 -3.18 54.96
C ARG A 12 -11.68 -1.90 54.47
N ARG A 13 -10.47 -1.57 54.94
CA ARG A 13 -9.61 -0.63 54.21
C ARG A 13 -8.73 -1.42 53.24
N ASN A 14 -9.32 -1.67 52.07
CA ASN A 14 -8.64 -2.13 50.86
C ASN A 14 -7.34 -1.34 50.65
N VAL A 15 -6.22 -1.90 51.10
CA VAL A 15 -4.89 -1.47 50.67
C VAL A 15 -4.75 -1.97 49.23
N ARG A 16 -5.30 -1.23 48.26
CA ARG A 16 -4.69 -1.19 46.94
C ARG A 16 -3.43 -0.35 47.13
N PRO A 17 -2.21 -0.90 47.05
CA PRO A 17 -1.02 -0.09 47.16
C PRO A 17 -1.08 0.95 46.02
N PRO A 18 -1.04 2.26 46.31
CA PRO A 18 -1.11 3.30 45.28
C PRO A 18 -0.04 3.14 44.19
N ALA A 19 1.06 2.46 44.52
CA ALA A 19 2.13 2.05 43.60
C ALA A 19 1.65 1.09 42.49
N ILE A 20 0.82 0.09 42.80
CA ILE A 20 0.32 -0.88 41.80
C ILE A 20 -0.60 -0.18 40.80
N GLN A 21 -1.43 0.76 41.26
CA GLN A 21 -2.34 1.52 40.41
C GLN A 21 -1.60 2.55 39.53
N SER A 22 -0.52 3.16 40.05
CA SER A 22 0.36 4.04 39.29
C SER A 22 1.16 3.29 38.22
N TYR A 23 1.71 2.11 38.57
CA TYR A 23 2.42 1.23 37.65
C TYR A 23 1.52 0.75 36.50
N ALA A 24 0.32 0.25 36.82
CA ALA A 24 -0.65 -0.16 35.81
C ALA A 24 -1.00 1.00 34.85
N SER A 25 -1.28 2.20 35.39
CA SER A 25 -1.57 3.40 34.58
C SER A 25 -0.41 3.76 33.65
N GLY A 26 0.84 3.62 34.11
CA GLY A 26 2.03 3.80 33.28
C GLY A 26 2.11 2.82 32.13
N VAL A 27 1.92 1.52 32.40
CA VAL A 27 1.92 0.46 31.37
C VAL A 27 0.81 0.69 30.34
N PHE A 28 -0.41 1.01 30.78
CA PHE A 28 -1.52 1.32 29.87
C PHE A 28 -1.23 2.53 28.99
N ARG A 29 -0.64 3.60 29.52
CA ARG A 29 -0.23 4.77 28.72
C ARG A 29 0.83 4.42 27.67
N LEU A 30 1.84 3.64 28.05
CA LEU A 30 2.88 3.19 27.11
C LEU A 30 2.28 2.36 25.97
N ARG A 31 1.40 1.42 26.28
CA ARG A 31 0.69 0.61 25.28
C ARG A 31 -0.22 1.45 24.39
N ALA A 32 -0.97 2.40 24.96
CA ALA A 32 -1.81 3.31 24.19
C ALA A 32 -0.97 4.16 23.20
N ASN A 33 0.19 4.66 23.62
CA ASN A 33 1.10 5.40 22.76
C ASN A 33 1.71 4.51 21.66
N GLN A 34 2.09 3.27 21.96
CA GLN A 34 2.54 2.30 20.97
C GLN A 34 1.46 2.04 19.90
N LEU A 35 0.21 1.81 20.32
CA LEU A 35 -0.92 1.60 19.40
C LEU A 35 -1.16 2.83 18.51
N LYS A 36 -1.09 4.04 19.07
CA LYS A 36 -1.19 5.29 18.28
C LYS A 36 -0.08 5.40 17.24
N GLN A 37 1.16 5.10 17.63
CA GLN A 37 2.30 5.13 16.71
C GLN A 37 2.19 4.08 15.60
N MET A 38 1.74 2.86 15.92
CA MET A 38 1.50 1.82 14.92
C MET A 38 0.45 2.28 13.90
N LYS A 39 -0.70 2.81 14.36
CA LYS A 39 -1.73 3.35 13.47
C LYS A 39 -1.22 4.50 12.59
N ALA A 40 -0.38 5.39 13.12
CA ALA A 40 0.22 6.46 12.34
C ALA A 40 1.16 5.92 11.25
N LYS A 41 1.99 4.92 11.57
CA LYS A 41 2.88 4.26 10.60
C LYS A 41 2.10 3.50 9.53
N GLU A 42 1.02 2.83 9.91
CA GLU A 42 0.11 2.17 8.96
C GLU A 42 -0.48 3.19 8.00
N TYR A 43 -1.06 4.26 8.51
CA TYR A 43 -1.64 5.33 7.70
C TYR A 43 -0.62 5.93 6.72
N GLN A 44 0.58 6.24 7.19
CA GLN A 44 1.64 6.75 6.31
C GLN A 44 1.99 5.77 5.20
N ALA A 45 2.13 4.48 5.52
CA ALA A 45 2.43 3.48 4.50
C ALA A 45 1.31 3.33 3.45
N VAL A 46 0.05 3.43 3.86
CA VAL A 46 -1.08 3.44 2.90
C VAL A 46 -1.03 4.68 2.02
N LYS A 47 -0.72 5.85 2.59
CA LYS A 47 -0.58 7.10 1.86
C LYS A 47 0.57 7.04 0.84
N ASP A 48 1.71 6.49 1.22
CA ASP A 48 2.87 6.29 0.34
C ASP A 48 2.51 5.37 -0.84
N CYS A 49 1.85 4.25 -0.56
CA CYS A 49 1.37 3.36 -1.63
C CYS A 49 0.38 4.07 -2.56
N LEU A 50 -0.58 4.83 -2.02
CA LEU A 50 -1.55 5.55 -2.84
C LEU A 50 -0.87 6.56 -3.77
N ALA A 51 0.20 7.23 -3.32
CA ALA A 51 0.99 8.13 -4.15
C ALA A 51 1.60 7.38 -5.35
N GLN A 52 2.23 6.23 -5.11
CA GLN A 52 2.78 5.39 -6.18
C GLN A 52 1.71 4.95 -7.19
N ILE A 53 0.54 4.52 -6.71
CA ILE A 53 -0.56 4.13 -7.62
C ILE A 53 -1.06 5.31 -8.44
N ASN A 54 -1.14 6.51 -7.87
CA ASN A 54 -1.53 7.72 -8.60
C ASN A 54 -0.50 8.12 -9.65
N ASP A 55 0.80 8.00 -9.34
CA ASP A 55 1.87 8.21 -10.31
C ASP A 55 1.72 7.25 -11.49
N GLY A 56 1.47 5.95 -11.20
CA GLY A 56 1.21 4.94 -12.23
C GLY A 56 -0.03 5.24 -13.08
N VAL A 57 -1.11 5.77 -12.49
CA VAL A 57 -2.29 6.26 -13.26
C VAL A 57 -1.90 7.42 -14.18
N GLY A 58 -1.03 8.32 -13.71
CA GLY A 58 -0.44 9.38 -14.53
C GLY A 58 0.32 8.82 -15.72
N GLN A 59 1.18 7.83 -15.52
CA GLN A 59 1.93 7.15 -16.58
C GLN A 59 1.00 6.47 -17.60
N LEU A 60 -0.01 5.72 -17.14
CA LEU A 60 -1.02 5.11 -18.01
C LEU A 60 -1.81 6.15 -18.81
N SER A 61 -2.07 7.31 -18.22
CA SER A 61 -2.74 8.41 -18.93
C SER A 61 -1.87 8.99 -20.05
N GLN A 62 -0.54 9.06 -19.85
CA GLN A 62 0.39 9.47 -20.90
C GLN A 62 0.48 8.43 -22.02
N SER A 63 0.52 7.14 -21.67
CA SER A 63 0.57 6.07 -22.68
C SER A 63 -0.66 6.07 -23.59
N ILE A 64 -1.86 6.32 -23.05
CA ILE A 64 -3.08 6.45 -23.86
C ILE A 64 -3.00 7.66 -24.80
N LYS A 65 -2.50 8.80 -24.33
CA LYS A 65 -2.35 10.01 -25.17
C LYS A 65 -1.39 9.77 -26.33
N GLU A 66 -0.30 9.08 -26.06
CA GLU A 66 0.70 8.78 -27.08
C GLU A 66 0.25 7.72 -28.06
N LEU A 67 -0.48 6.70 -27.60
CA LEU A 67 -1.11 5.73 -28.50
C LEU A 67 -2.07 6.40 -29.49
N ARG A 68 -2.79 7.45 -29.05
CA ARG A 68 -3.64 8.25 -29.95
C ARG A 68 -2.80 9.03 -30.97
N ARG A 69 -1.70 9.66 -30.53
CA ARG A 69 -0.77 10.37 -31.43
C ARG A 69 -0.16 9.43 -32.45
N MET A 70 0.23 8.23 -32.03
CA MET A 70 0.78 7.18 -32.90
C MET A 70 -0.15 6.81 -34.05
N GLY A 71 -1.47 6.79 -33.82
CA GLY A 71 -2.45 6.52 -34.86
C GLY A 71 -2.74 7.70 -35.79
N GLN A 72 -2.24 8.89 -35.46
CA GLN A 72 -2.44 10.14 -36.22
C GLN A 72 -1.17 10.63 -36.91
N ASP A 73 0.00 10.26 -36.39
CA ASP A 73 1.30 10.66 -36.90
C ASP A 73 1.78 9.73 -38.03
N ARG A 74 2.90 10.10 -38.64
CA ARG A 74 3.50 9.34 -39.75
C ARG A 74 4.14 8.04 -39.26
N VAL A 75 4.20 7.06 -40.15
CA VAL A 75 4.71 5.70 -39.85
C VAL A 75 6.17 5.74 -39.41
N GLU A 76 6.96 6.70 -39.90
CA GLU A 76 8.37 6.87 -39.52
C GLU A 76 8.55 7.20 -38.03
N ASN A 77 7.54 7.81 -37.39
CA ASN A 77 7.56 8.15 -35.97
C ASN A 77 7.04 7.00 -35.08
N PHE A 78 6.63 5.87 -35.67
CA PHE A 78 6.06 4.73 -34.94
C PHE A 78 6.98 4.24 -33.81
N MET A 79 8.27 4.04 -34.10
CA MET A 79 9.24 3.55 -33.11
C MET A 79 9.40 4.50 -31.91
N TRP A 80 9.30 5.80 -32.14
CA TRP A 80 9.38 6.81 -31.08
C TRP A 80 8.15 6.77 -30.17
N HIS A 81 6.96 6.73 -30.76
CA HIS A 81 5.74 6.58 -29.96
C HIS A 81 5.69 5.24 -29.23
N GLU A 82 6.21 4.18 -29.84
CA GLU A 82 6.26 2.86 -29.24
C GLU A 82 7.11 2.85 -27.97
N SER A 83 8.32 3.40 -28.03
CA SER A 83 9.23 3.43 -26.88
C SER A 83 8.64 4.25 -25.72
N ASN A 84 7.95 5.35 -26.03
CA ASN A 84 7.24 6.16 -25.04
C ASN A 84 6.12 5.36 -24.35
N VAL A 85 5.26 4.69 -25.12
CA VAL A 85 4.18 3.85 -24.57
C VAL A 85 4.75 2.72 -23.71
N GLN A 86 5.78 2.01 -24.18
CA GLN A 86 6.46 0.95 -23.41
C GLN A 86 7.03 1.47 -22.10
N THR A 87 7.68 2.63 -22.14
CA THR A 87 8.28 3.26 -20.96
C THR A 87 7.21 3.53 -19.91
N TRP A 88 6.18 4.30 -20.25
CA TRP A 88 5.17 4.69 -19.27
C TRP A 88 4.37 3.50 -18.71
N VAL A 89 4.00 2.51 -19.55
CA VAL A 89 3.29 1.32 -19.06
C VAL A 89 4.19 0.48 -18.15
N SER A 90 5.50 0.37 -18.45
CA SER A 90 6.47 -0.33 -17.60
C SER A 90 6.71 0.40 -16.27
N THR A 91 6.75 1.74 -16.29
CA THR A 91 6.82 2.56 -15.07
C THR A 91 5.57 2.35 -14.23
N ALA A 92 4.36 2.39 -14.81
CA ALA A 92 3.12 2.14 -14.07
C ALA A 92 3.09 0.75 -13.40
N LEU A 93 3.64 -0.27 -14.06
CA LEU A 93 3.78 -1.60 -13.48
C LEU A 93 4.75 -1.58 -12.28
N THR A 94 5.87 -0.88 -12.44
CA THR A 94 6.88 -0.72 -11.39
C THR A 94 6.30 0.00 -10.18
N ASP A 95 5.57 1.10 -10.38
CA ASP A 95 4.92 1.86 -9.30
C ASP A 95 3.94 0.99 -8.50
N ALA A 96 3.17 0.13 -9.19
CA ALA A 96 2.30 -0.84 -8.54
C ALA A 96 3.08 -1.86 -7.70
N THR A 97 4.18 -2.41 -8.23
CA THR A 97 5.01 -3.36 -7.47
C THR A 97 5.70 -2.72 -6.27
N THR A 98 6.23 -1.50 -6.42
CA THR A 98 6.89 -0.72 -5.36
C THR A 98 5.94 -0.43 -4.20
N CYS A 99 4.66 -0.13 -4.47
CA CYS A 99 3.66 0.03 -3.40
C CYS A 99 3.62 -1.22 -2.48
N ILE A 100 3.63 -2.43 -3.04
CA ILE A 100 3.53 -3.67 -2.26
C ILE A 100 4.81 -3.90 -1.46
N ASP A 101 5.96 -3.66 -2.09
CA ASP A 101 7.27 -3.84 -1.48
C ASP A 101 7.50 -2.86 -0.32
N GLY A 102 6.90 -1.66 -0.38
CA GLY A 102 6.91 -0.66 0.68
C GLY A 102 6.21 -1.07 1.98
N PHE A 103 5.50 -2.21 1.99
CA PHE A 103 4.94 -2.81 3.21
C PHE A 103 5.83 -3.87 3.87
N SER A 104 6.93 -4.25 3.23
CA SER A 104 7.91 -5.20 3.77
C SER A 104 8.61 -4.58 4.98
N GLY A 105 8.54 -5.24 6.15
CA GLY A 105 9.19 -4.77 7.38
C GLY A 105 8.43 -3.71 8.20
N LYS A 106 7.26 -3.23 7.74
CA LYS A 106 6.40 -2.34 8.54
C LYS A 106 5.45 -3.17 9.40
N ALA A 107 5.32 -2.81 10.68
CA ALA A 107 4.33 -3.39 11.60
C ALA A 107 2.92 -2.90 11.21
N MET A 108 2.39 -3.45 10.12
CA MET A 108 1.04 -3.20 9.63
C MET A 108 0.14 -4.40 9.95
N GLY A 109 -1.09 -4.11 10.37
CA GLY A 109 -2.12 -5.10 10.65
C GLY A 109 -2.33 -6.01 9.44
N GLY A 110 -2.24 -7.32 9.68
CA GLY A 110 -2.22 -8.34 8.62
C GLY A 110 -3.42 -8.26 7.67
N LYS A 111 -4.62 -7.93 8.19
CA LYS A 111 -5.83 -7.78 7.38
C LYS A 111 -5.77 -6.59 6.42
N LEU A 112 -5.33 -5.42 6.90
CA LEU A 112 -5.23 -4.22 6.07
C LEU A 112 -4.18 -4.42 4.96
N ARG A 113 -3.01 -4.96 5.33
CA ARG A 113 -1.95 -5.30 4.38
C ARG A 113 -2.44 -6.26 3.30
N ALA A 114 -3.18 -7.30 3.66
CA ALA A 114 -3.71 -8.28 2.71
C ALA A 114 -4.68 -7.65 1.70
N ILE A 115 -5.58 -6.77 2.17
CA ILE A 115 -6.55 -6.08 1.30
C ILE A 115 -5.83 -5.17 0.29
N ILE A 116 -4.86 -4.37 0.75
CA ILE A 116 -4.11 -3.47 -0.13
C ILE A 116 -3.29 -4.27 -1.14
N LYS A 117 -2.57 -5.30 -0.67
CA LYS A 117 -1.78 -6.18 -1.55
C LYS A 117 -2.65 -6.82 -2.63
N ALA A 118 -3.83 -7.34 -2.30
CA ALA A 118 -4.74 -7.93 -3.27
C ALA A 118 -5.18 -6.91 -4.35
N LYS A 119 -5.54 -5.69 -3.94
CA LYS A 119 -5.94 -4.63 -4.88
C LYS A 119 -4.79 -4.22 -5.80
N VAL A 120 -3.59 -4.05 -5.25
CA VAL A 120 -2.43 -3.57 -6.01
C VAL A 120 -1.90 -4.67 -6.94
N LEU A 121 -1.95 -5.94 -6.54
CA LEU A 121 -1.63 -7.06 -7.43
C LEU A 121 -2.57 -7.12 -8.63
N ASN A 122 -3.86 -6.82 -8.46
CA ASN A 122 -4.79 -6.73 -9.58
C ASN A 122 -4.40 -5.59 -10.54
N VAL A 123 -3.99 -4.43 -10.01
CA VAL A 123 -3.48 -3.32 -10.83
C VAL A 123 -2.23 -3.76 -11.61
N ALA A 124 -1.25 -4.36 -10.94
CA ALA A 124 -0.04 -4.86 -11.57
C ALA A 124 -0.35 -5.89 -12.68
N GLN A 125 -1.29 -6.80 -12.44
CA GLN A 125 -1.70 -7.81 -13.43
C GLN A 125 -2.33 -7.16 -14.66
N VAL A 126 -3.25 -6.21 -14.48
CA VAL A 126 -3.91 -5.52 -15.60
C VAL A 126 -2.90 -4.69 -16.40
N THR A 127 -1.98 -4.00 -15.73
CA THR A 127 -0.90 -3.25 -16.39
C THR A 127 0.04 -4.17 -17.17
N SER A 128 0.42 -5.32 -16.59
CA SER A 128 1.22 -6.33 -17.27
C SER A 128 0.52 -6.89 -18.52
N ASN A 129 -0.78 -7.17 -18.43
CA ASN A 129 -1.59 -7.59 -19.56
C ASN A 129 -1.60 -6.52 -20.67
N ALA A 130 -1.77 -5.24 -20.30
CA ALA A 130 -1.75 -4.13 -21.24
C ALA A 130 -0.39 -4.00 -21.96
N LEU A 131 0.71 -4.13 -21.21
CA LEU A 131 2.06 -4.12 -21.78
C LEU A 131 2.27 -5.26 -22.78
N ALA A 132 1.82 -6.47 -22.43
CA ALA A 132 1.93 -7.63 -23.31
C ALA A 132 1.13 -7.45 -24.61
N LEU A 133 -0.09 -6.92 -24.52
CA LEU A 133 -0.91 -6.60 -25.68
C LEU A 133 -0.25 -5.54 -26.56
N PHE A 134 0.29 -4.48 -25.96
CA PHE A 134 0.98 -3.43 -26.69
C PHE A 134 2.23 -3.95 -27.41
N ASN A 135 3.04 -4.78 -26.74
CA ASN A 135 4.22 -5.38 -27.34
C ASN A 135 3.87 -6.27 -28.56
N ARG A 136 2.77 -7.02 -28.49
CA ARG A 136 2.28 -7.80 -29.63
C ARG A 136 1.81 -6.92 -30.79
N PHE A 137 1.09 -5.84 -30.48
CA PHE A 137 0.68 -4.84 -31.47
C PHE A 137 1.89 -4.25 -32.20
N ALA A 138 2.92 -3.86 -31.44
CA ALA A 138 4.12 -3.26 -31.98
C ALA A 138 4.97 -4.23 -32.83
N ALA A 139 5.10 -5.48 -32.39
CA ALA A 139 5.75 -6.53 -33.17
C ALA A 139 5.06 -6.74 -34.54
N ARG A 140 3.72 -6.74 -34.56
CA ARG A 140 2.96 -6.87 -35.81
C ARG A 140 3.16 -5.67 -36.74
N HIS A 141 3.21 -4.45 -36.21
CA HIS A 141 3.43 -3.25 -37.03
C HIS A 141 4.81 -3.24 -37.69
N ARG A 142 5.86 -3.66 -36.95
CA ARG A 142 7.20 -3.83 -37.53
C ARG A 142 7.22 -4.87 -38.65
N ALA A 143 6.55 -6.01 -38.47
CA ALA A 143 6.47 -7.05 -39.48
C ALA A 143 5.72 -6.59 -40.75
N ASN A 144 4.67 -5.78 -40.60
CA ASN A 144 3.93 -5.22 -41.73
C ASN A 144 4.71 -4.14 -42.49
N GLY A 145 5.54 -3.35 -41.79
CA GLY A 145 6.42 -2.34 -42.39
C GLY A 145 7.58 -2.91 -43.22
N CYS A 146 7.89 -4.20 -43.10
CA CYS A 146 8.84 -4.89 -43.98
C CYS A 146 8.20 -5.46 -45.26
N ASN A 147 6.88 -5.39 -45.42
CA ASN A 147 6.14 -5.85 -46.61
C ASN A 147 5.77 -4.70 -47.57
N GLN A 148 6.35 -3.51 -47.37
CA GLN A 148 6.13 -2.31 -48.16
C GLN A 148 7.48 -1.73 -48.57
#